data_AF-A0A7V2F366-F1
#
_entry.id   AF-A0A7V2F366-F1
#
_cell.length_a   1.000
_cell.length_b   1.000
_cell.length_c   1.000
_cell.angle_alpha   90.00
_cell.angle_beta   90.00
_cell.angle_gamma   90.00
#
_symmetry.space_group_name_H-M   'P 1'
#
loop_
_entity.id
_entity.type
_entity.pdbx_description
1 polymer ?
#
loop_
_entity_poly.entity_id
_entity_poly.type
_entity_poly.pdbx_seq_one_letter_code
_entity_poly.pdbx_strand_id
1 'polypeptide(L)'
;MKKNHMILAITVVVAAAILALVLSRGMLRERIYRKSGERLAERFSPEIKAKYMHDYLYTIDKFWEFYEKGIVNQNDLTDVTAKMNYLREKETVRDGDIFDFISYVSRIYTDAMNRYHEEQYRQRIPDTLRIELSPE
;
A
#
# COMPACT_ATOMS: atom_id res chain seq x y z
N MET A 1 14.35 23.33 -39.57
CA MET A 1 14.64 22.15 -38.71
C MET A 1 14.99 22.46 -37.25
N LYS A 2 15.65 23.59 -36.90
CA LYS A 2 16.08 23.88 -35.51
C LYS A 2 14.95 24.02 -34.47
N LYS A 3 13.82 24.66 -34.81
CA LYS A 3 12.71 24.88 -33.86
C LYS A 3 12.02 23.58 -33.42
N ASN A 4 11.81 22.63 -34.33
CA ASN A 4 11.14 21.37 -34.01
C ASN A 4 11.99 20.48 -33.10
N HIS A 5 13.32 20.48 -33.27
CA HIS A 5 14.23 19.72 -32.41
C HIS A 5 14.36 20.35 -31.02
N MET A 6 14.30 21.68 -30.93
CA MET A 6 14.28 22.39 -29.65
C MET A 6 12.98 22.15 -28.87
N ILE A 7 11.83 22.16 -29.54
CA ILE A 7 10.53 21.82 -28.93
C ILE A 7 10.55 20.36 -28.44
N LEU A 8 11.04 19.43 -29.27
CA LEU A 8 11.16 18.02 -28.90
C LEU A 8 12.06 17.82 -27.67
N ALA A 9 13.20 18.51 -27.62
CA ALA A 9 14.12 18.45 -26.48
C ALA A 9 13.47 18.98 -25.19
N ILE A 10 12.73 20.10 -25.26
CA ILE A 10 12.01 20.66 -24.12
C ILE A 10 10.94 19.66 -23.63
N THR A 11 10.15 19.07 -24.53
CA THR A 11 9.12 18.09 -24.18
C THR A 11 9.72 16.87 -23.49
N VAL A 12 10.85 16.35 -23.98
CA VAL A 12 11.56 15.21 -23.35
C VAL A 12 12.06 15.56 -21.95
N VAL A 13 12.65 16.74 -21.78
CA VAL A 13 13.13 17.20 -20.46
C VAL A 13 11.98 17.35 -19.47
N VAL A 14 10.84 17.92 -19.90
CA VAL A 14 9.64 18.07 -19.06
C VAL A 14 9.07 16.71 -18.69
N ALA A 15 8.95 15.77 -19.65
CA ALA A 15 8.47 14.42 -19.38
C ALA A 15 9.39 13.67 -18.39
N ALA A 16 10.72 13.77 -18.58
CA ALA A 16 11.70 13.16 -17.67
C ALA A 16 11.63 13.78 -16.26
N ALA A 17 11.45 15.10 -16.15
CA ALA A 17 11.29 15.78 -14.87
C ALA A 17 10.01 15.35 -14.14
N ILE A 18 8.88 15.23 -14.85
CA ILE A 18 7.62 14.72 -14.29
C ILE A 18 7.80 13.27 -13.82
N LEU A 19 8.42 12.42 -14.64
CA LEU A 19 8.66 11.02 -14.31
C LEU A 19 9.54 10.89 -13.05
N ALA A 20 10.63 11.65 -12.99
CA ALA A 20 11.52 11.71 -11.82
C ALA A 20 10.78 12.19 -10.56
N LEU A 21 9.85 13.14 -10.71
CA LEU A 21 9.05 13.67 -9.60
C LEU A 21 8.00 12.67 -9.09
N VAL A 22 7.40 11.87 -9.99
CA VAL A 22 6.49 10.77 -9.63
C VAL A 22 7.25 9.64 -8.93
N LEU A 23 8.37 9.20 -9.51
CA LEU A 23 9.20 8.12 -8.95
C LEU A 23 9.80 8.49 -7.58
N SER A 24 10.28 9.73 -7.42
CA SER A 24 10.83 10.20 -6.15
C SER A 24 9.77 10.27 -5.04
N ARG A 25 8.52 10.59 -5.36
CA ARG A 25 7.41 10.56 -4.39
C ARG A 25 7.09 9.13 -3.94
N GLY A 26 7.13 8.15 -4.83
CA GLY A 26 6.94 6.72 -4.50
C GLY A 26 8.01 6.21 -3.53
N MET A 27 9.29 6.41 -3.87
CA MET A 27 10.42 5.99 -3.02
C MET A 27 10.43 6.67 -1.66
N LEU A 28 10.08 7.96 -1.58
CA LEU A 28 10.02 8.67 -0.31
C LEU A 28 8.91 8.10 0.60
N ARG A 29 7.74 7.79 0.03
CA ARG A 29 6.63 7.17 0.77
C ARG A 29 7.00 5.79 1.28
N GLU A 30 7.62 4.96 0.44
CA GLU A 30 8.09 3.63 0.83
C GLU A 30 9.03 3.74 2.03
N ARG A 31 10.01 4.64 1.93
CA ARG A 31 11.00 4.83 2.98
C ARG A 31 10.37 5.26 4.31
N ILE A 32 9.41 6.18 4.28
CA ILE A 32 8.70 6.63 5.47
C ILE A 32 7.86 5.49 6.08
N TYR A 33 7.19 4.73 5.23
CA TYR A 33 6.37 3.59 5.64
C TYR A 33 7.23 2.49 6.29
N ARG A 34 8.26 2.01 5.59
CA ARG A 34 9.19 0.98 6.10
C ARG A 34 9.86 1.40 7.39
N LYS A 35 10.34 2.65 7.46
CA LYS A 35 10.95 3.20 8.68
C LYS A 35 9.97 3.25 9.86
N SER A 36 8.68 3.48 9.61
CA SER A 36 7.65 3.41 10.65
C SER A 36 7.46 1.98 11.15
N GLY A 37 7.47 0.99 10.24
CA GLY A 37 7.44 -0.42 10.58
C GLY A 37 8.66 -0.88 11.39
N GLU A 38 9.87 -0.56 10.93
CA GLU A 38 11.13 -0.87 11.64
C GLU A 38 11.12 -0.32 13.07
N ARG A 39 10.73 0.94 13.25
CA ARG A 39 10.63 1.58 14.58
C ARG A 39 9.63 0.91 15.51
N LEU A 40 8.53 0.37 14.98
CA LEU A 40 7.59 -0.40 15.78
C LEU A 40 8.21 -1.77 16.14
N ALA A 41 8.84 -2.47 15.20
CA ALA A 41 9.51 -3.75 15.45
C ALA A 41 10.62 -3.66 16.51
N GLU A 42 11.33 -2.52 16.57
CA GLU A 42 12.32 -2.23 17.62
C GLU A 42 11.73 -2.28 19.03
N ARG A 43 10.44 -1.96 19.20
CA ARG A 43 9.73 -1.96 20.49
C ARG A 43 9.30 -3.35 20.96
N PHE A 44 9.41 -4.38 20.12
CA PHE A 44 8.98 -5.71 20.47
C PHE A 44 9.92 -6.35 21.50
N SER A 45 9.36 -6.97 22.53
CA SER A 45 10.13 -7.82 23.43
C SER A 45 10.68 -9.05 22.69
N PRO A 46 11.75 -9.70 23.19
CA PRO A 46 12.29 -10.90 22.55
C PRO A 46 11.24 -11.99 22.29
N GLU A 47 10.29 -12.17 23.20
CA GLU A 47 9.20 -13.15 23.10
C GLU A 47 8.25 -12.80 21.95
N ILE A 48 7.86 -11.53 21.84
CA ILE A 48 7.02 -11.03 20.73
C ILE A 48 7.75 -11.17 19.40
N LYS A 49 9.04 -10.85 19.35
CA LYS A 49 9.85 -11.02 18.13
C LYS A 49 9.88 -12.48 17.68
N ALA A 50 10.16 -13.40 18.61
CA ALA A 50 10.20 -14.83 18.31
C ALA A 50 8.86 -15.35 17.77
N LYS A 51 7.74 -14.81 18.27
CA LYS A 51 6.39 -15.26 17.88
C LYS A 51 5.87 -14.61 16.60
N TYR A 52 6.06 -13.31 16.41
CA TYR A 52 5.35 -12.55 15.38
C TYR A 52 6.24 -11.83 14.37
N MET A 53 7.57 -11.77 14.53
CA MET A 53 8.40 -10.94 13.64
C MET A 53 8.26 -11.34 12.17
N HIS A 54 8.19 -12.64 11.88
CA HIS A 54 8.01 -13.12 10.51
C HIS A 54 6.69 -12.64 9.90
N ASP A 55 5.57 -12.89 10.59
CA ASP A 55 4.23 -12.51 10.13
C ASP A 55 4.05 -10.99 10.05
N TYR A 56 4.68 -10.26 10.97
CA TYR A 56 4.70 -8.81 10.99
C TYR A 56 5.38 -8.25 9.74
N LEU A 57 6.60 -8.71 9.43
CA LEU A 57 7.34 -8.28 8.25
C LEU A 57 6.58 -8.64 6.96
N TYR A 58 6.10 -9.88 6.85
CA TYR A 58 5.27 -10.32 5.73
C TYR A 58 4.06 -9.40 5.55
N THR A 59 3.36 -9.08 6.63
CA THR A 59 2.13 -8.26 6.58
C THR A 59 2.41 -6.83 6.10
N ILE A 60 3.50 -6.22 6.54
CA ILE A 60 3.90 -4.87 6.13
C ILE A 60 4.37 -4.86 4.67
N ASP A 61 5.17 -5.83 4.27
CA ASP A 61 5.62 -5.97 2.89
C ASP A 61 4.45 -6.19 1.94
N LYS A 62 3.50 -7.06 2.33
CA LYS A 62 2.32 -7.35 1.51
C LYS A 62 1.38 -6.16 1.38
N PHE A 63 1.21 -5.40 2.47
CA PHE A 63 0.45 -4.16 2.43
C PHE A 63 1.08 -3.14 1.46
N TRP A 64 2.40 -2.95 1.54
CA TRP A 64 3.11 -2.05 0.64
C TRP A 64 2.96 -2.46 -0.83
N GLU A 65 3.14 -3.74 -1.14
CA GLU A 65 2.94 -4.28 -2.49
C GLU A 65 1.55 -3.95 -3.04
N PHE A 66 0.51 -4.06 -2.22
CA PHE A 66 -0.86 -3.77 -2.65
C PHE A 66 -1.09 -2.28 -2.83
N TYR A 67 -0.41 -1.45 -2.03
CA TYR A 67 -0.47 0.01 -2.16
C TYR A 67 0.20 0.47 -3.47
N GLU A 68 1.38 -0.08 -3.79
CA GLU A 68 2.06 0.23 -5.06
C GLU A 68 1.25 -0.18 -6.28
N LYS A 69 0.50 -1.28 -6.18
CA LYS A 69 -0.42 -1.75 -7.22
C LYS A 69 -1.73 -0.95 -7.30
N GLY A 70 -1.95 0.00 -6.39
CA GLY A 70 -3.19 0.77 -6.31
C GLY A 70 -4.41 -0.03 -5.85
N ILE A 71 -4.20 -1.21 -5.24
CA ILE A 71 -5.26 -2.06 -4.70
C ILE A 71 -5.76 -1.50 -3.37
N VAL A 72 -4.84 -1.08 -2.50
CA VAL A 72 -5.17 -0.29 -1.30
C VAL A 72 -4.88 1.19 -1.56
N ASN A 73 -5.64 2.07 -0.92
CA ASN A 73 -5.61 3.50 -1.21
C ASN A 73 -4.75 4.30 -0.20
N GLN A 74 -4.68 5.62 -0.41
CA GLN A 74 -3.90 6.52 0.45
C GLN A 74 -4.44 6.61 1.89
N ASN A 75 -5.75 6.47 2.09
CA ASN A 75 -6.35 6.50 3.43
C ASN A 75 -5.93 5.25 4.20
N ASP A 76 -5.97 4.08 3.55
CA ASP A 76 -5.50 2.82 4.14
C ASP A 76 -4.03 2.93 4.59
N LEU A 77 -3.15 3.50 3.75
CA LEU A 77 -1.75 3.73 4.10
C LEU A 77 -1.61 4.65 5.33
N THR A 78 -2.44 5.70 5.37
CA THR A 78 -2.42 6.68 6.46
C THR A 78 -2.86 6.04 7.77
N ASP A 79 -3.93 5.25 7.75
CA ASP A 79 -4.46 4.55 8.92
C ASP A 79 -3.49 3.50 9.46
N VAL A 80 -2.90 2.69 8.58
CA VAL A 80 -1.89 1.70 8.97
C VAL A 80 -0.67 2.39 9.60
N THR A 81 -0.18 3.46 8.98
CA THR A 81 0.96 4.23 9.52
C THR A 81 0.62 4.89 10.86
N ALA A 82 -0.58 5.43 11.01
CA ALA A 82 -1.06 6.00 12.27
C ALA A 82 -1.11 4.93 13.36
N LYS A 83 -1.60 3.73 13.06
CA LYS A 83 -1.65 2.62 14.01
C LYS A 83 -0.27 2.11 14.39
N MET A 84 0.68 2.09 13.45
CA MET A 84 2.09 1.80 13.75
C MET A 84 2.68 2.80 14.75
N ASN A 85 2.48 4.10 14.51
CA ASN A 85 2.96 5.16 15.38
C ASN A 85 2.31 5.11 16.77
N TYR A 86 0.99 4.89 16.83
CA TYR A 86 0.26 4.71 18.08
C TYR A 86 0.84 3.55 18.90
N LEU A 87 1.04 2.38 18.31
CA LEU A 87 1.62 1.22 19.01
C LEU A 87 3.05 1.47 19.47
N ARG A 88 3.86 2.17 18.67
CA ARG A 88 5.22 2.55 19.03
C ARG A 88 5.25 3.43 20.28
N GLU A 89 4.30 4.36 20.38
CA GLU A 89 4.17 5.34 21.47
C GLU A 89 3.56 4.75 22.74
N LYS A 90 2.98 3.55 22.69
CA LYS A 90 2.57 2.84 23.91
C LYS A 90 3.79 2.56 24.79
N GLU A 91 3.58 2.71 26.10
CA GLU A 91 4.58 2.42 27.12
C GLU A 91 5.08 0.97 26.99
N THR A 92 4.13 0.03 26.86
CA THR A 92 4.40 -1.40 26.62
C THR A 92 3.58 -1.90 25.44
N VAL A 93 4.25 -2.60 24.52
CA VAL A 93 3.63 -3.33 23.42
C VAL A 93 3.36 -4.76 23.88
N ARG A 94 2.09 -5.18 23.89
CA ARG A 94 1.70 -6.52 24.33
C ARG A 94 1.53 -7.47 23.16
N ASP A 95 1.55 -8.77 23.44
CA ASP A 95 1.30 -9.85 22.47
C ASP A 95 0.02 -9.61 21.65
N GLY A 96 -1.10 -9.35 22.33
CA GLY A 96 -2.39 -9.08 21.67
C GLY A 96 -2.38 -7.81 20.82
N ASP A 97 -1.59 -6.79 21.18
CA ASP A 97 -1.53 -5.55 20.39
C ASP A 97 -0.90 -5.82 19.00
N ILE A 98 0.08 -6.73 18.91
CA ILE A 98 0.73 -7.09 17.64
C ILE A 98 -0.11 -8.06 16.83
N PHE A 99 -0.76 -9.03 17.49
CA PHE A 99 -1.74 -9.91 16.84
C PHE A 99 -2.88 -9.10 16.20
N ASP A 100 -3.46 -8.15 16.94
CA ASP A 100 -4.53 -7.29 16.47
C ASP A 100 -4.07 -6.38 15.33
N PHE A 101 -2.82 -5.89 15.38
CA PHE A 101 -2.23 -5.11 14.30
C PHE A 101 -2.10 -5.90 13.01
N ILE A 102 -1.50 -7.11 13.08
CA ILE A 102 -1.35 -7.99 11.92
C ILE A 102 -2.71 -8.33 11.32
N SER A 103 -3.67 -8.70 12.16
CA SER A 103 -5.05 -9.01 11.75
C SER A 103 -5.75 -7.81 11.09
N TYR A 104 -5.55 -6.62 11.64
CA TYR A 104 -6.09 -5.38 11.09
C TYR A 104 -5.53 -5.08 9.69
N VAL A 105 -4.21 -5.10 9.52
CA VAL A 105 -3.56 -4.80 8.23
C VAL A 105 -3.90 -5.86 7.19
N SER A 106 -3.91 -7.14 7.59
CA SER A 106 -4.26 -8.25 6.68
C SER A 106 -5.69 -8.19 6.17
N ARG A 107 -6.63 -7.80 7.03
CA ARG A 107 -8.00 -7.56 6.60
C ARG A 107 -8.10 -6.43 5.58
N ILE A 108 -7.39 -5.33 5.76
CA ILE A 108 -7.42 -4.21 4.81
C ILE A 108 -7.01 -4.67 3.41
N TYR A 109 -5.85 -5.32 3.28
CA TYR A 109 -5.36 -5.72 1.96
C TYR A 109 -6.19 -6.86 1.36
N THR A 110 -6.78 -7.74 2.18
CA THR A 110 -7.64 -8.84 1.71
C THR A 110 -8.98 -8.32 1.21
N ASP A 111 -9.62 -7.43 1.97
CA ASP A 111 -10.88 -6.79 1.57
C ASP A 111 -10.67 -5.95 0.29
N ALA A 112 -9.53 -5.27 0.17
CA ALA A 112 -9.17 -4.52 -1.02
C ALA A 112 -8.94 -5.41 -2.25
N MET A 113 -8.25 -6.55 -2.08
CA MET A 113 -8.06 -7.54 -3.14
C MET A 113 -9.38 -8.13 -3.62
N ASN A 114 -10.31 -8.42 -2.70
CA ASN A 114 -11.63 -8.93 -3.06
C ASN A 114 -12.40 -7.91 -3.91
N ARG A 115 -12.42 -6.62 -3.51
CA ARG A 115 -13.02 -5.55 -4.31
C ARG A 115 -12.36 -5.43 -5.69
N TYR A 116 -11.04 -5.46 -5.74
CA TYR A 116 -10.29 -5.41 -6.99
C TYR A 116 -10.67 -6.57 -7.93
N HIS A 117 -10.74 -7.80 -7.42
CA HIS A 117 -11.18 -8.94 -8.21
C HIS A 117 -12.63 -8.79 -8.70
N GLU A 118 -13.57 -8.38 -7.85
CA GLU A 118 -14.96 -8.16 -8.24
C GLU A 118 -15.11 -7.09 -9.34
N GLU A 119 -14.32 -6.02 -9.29
CA GLU A 119 -14.27 -5.00 -10.34
C GLU A 119 -13.71 -5.56 -11.64
N GLN A 120 -12.61 -6.32 -11.58
CA GLN A 120 -12.04 -6.98 -12.76
C GLN A 120 -13.03 -7.97 -13.40
N TYR A 121 -13.77 -8.73 -12.59
CA TYR A 121 -14.83 -9.61 -13.11
C TYR A 121 -15.95 -8.82 -13.77
N ARG A 122 -16.45 -7.75 -13.13
CA ARG A 122 -17.51 -6.89 -13.71
C ARG A 122 -17.12 -6.21 -15.01
N GLN A 123 -15.84 -5.91 -15.22
CA GLN A 123 -15.32 -5.31 -16.45
C GLN A 123 -15.10 -6.31 -17.59
N ARG A 124 -14.97 -7.61 -17.27
CA ARG A 124 -14.80 -8.69 -18.25
C ARG A 124 -16.12 -9.23 -18.81
N ILE A 125 -17.25 -8.92 -18.18
CA ILE A 125 -18.58 -9.29 -18.68
C ILE A 125 -18.95 -8.30 -19.80
N PRO A 126 -19.12 -8.75 -21.06
CA PRO A 126 -19.58 -7.88 -22.13
C PRO A 126 -20.98 -7.35 -21.82
N ASP A 127 -21.26 -6.08 -22.15
CA ASP A 127 -22.53 -5.41 -21.81
C ASP A 127 -23.78 -6.15 -22.32
N THR A 128 -23.64 -6.99 -23.35
CA THR A 128 -24.72 -7.84 -23.87
C THR A 128 -25.22 -8.91 -22.88
N LEU A 129 -24.43 -9.31 -21.87
CA LEU A 129 -24.82 -10.26 -20.83
C LEU A 129 -25.29 -9.59 -19.52
N ARG A 130 -25.15 -8.26 -19.40
CA ARG A 130 -25.60 -7.52 -18.20
C ARG A 130 -27.12 -7.39 -18.11
N ILE A 131 -27.83 -7.46 -19.23
CA ILE A 131 -29.29 -7.27 -19.29
C ILE A 131 -30.03 -8.52 -18.80
N GLU A 132 -29.45 -9.73 -18.91
CA GLU A 132 -30.12 -10.99 -18.55
C GLU A 132 -30.08 -11.32 -17.05
N LEU A 133 -29.32 -10.57 -16.23
CA LEU A 133 -29.15 -10.85 -14.79
C LEU A 133 -29.82 -9.82 -13.87
N SER A 134 -30.65 -8.92 -14.41
CA SER A 134 -31.49 -8.04 -13.61
C SER A 134 -32.90 -8.65 -13.55
N PRO A 135 -33.24 -9.48 -12.54
CA PRO A 135 -34.63 -9.81 -12.32
C PRO A 135 -35.33 -8.54 -11.84
N GLU A 136 -36.48 -8.22 -12.46
CA GLU A 136 -37.47 -7.33 -11.85
C GLU A 136 -37.88 -7.81 -10.46
#